data_AF-A0A6M3JEY3-F1
#
_entry.id   AF-A0A6M3JEY3-F1
#
_cell.length_a   1.000
_cell.length_b   1.000
_cell.length_c   1.000
_cell.angle_alpha   90.00
_cell.angle_beta   90.00
_cell.angle_gamma   90.00
#
_symmetry.space_group_name_H-M   'P 1'
#
loop_
_entity.id
_entity.type
_entity.pdbx_description
1 polymer ?
#
loop_
_entity_poly.entity_id
_entity_poly.type
_entity_poly.pdbx_seq_one_letter_code
_entity_poly.pdbx_strand_id
1 'polypeptide(L)' 'MKEKINPLNIQVGGDHYKNLSIQPAAFIHRNNIGYLAGNAIDMLVRYKDKGGKQDLEKAIHWIQLLIKLEYGDKT' A
#
# COMPACT_ATOMS: atom_id res chain seq x y z
N MET A 1 -8.21 32.46 8.62
CA MET A 1 -7.09 31.58 8.20
C MET A 1 -7.69 30.31 7.62
N LYS A 2 -7.28 29.86 6.43
CA LYS A 2 -7.68 28.51 5.96
C LYS A 2 -6.84 27.50 6.73
N GLU A 3 -7.48 26.55 7.40
CA GLU A 3 -6.76 25.43 8.03
C GLU A 3 -5.89 24.73 6.98
N LYS A 4 -4.64 24.44 7.38
CA LYS A 4 -3.70 23.71 6.54
C LYS A 4 -4.11 22.25 6.54
N ILE A 5 -4.71 21.81 5.43
CA ILE A 5 -5.09 20.42 5.22
C ILE A 5 -3.87 19.52 5.40
N ASN A 6 -3.99 18.49 6.25
CA ASN A 6 -3.00 17.42 6.36
C ASN A 6 -3.34 16.28 5.38
N PRO A 7 -2.52 16.03 4.34
CA PRO A 7 -2.76 14.94 3.38
C PRO A 7 -2.84 13.56 4.04
N LEU A 8 -2.16 13.35 5.17
CA LEU A 8 -2.20 12.10 5.95
C LEU A 8 -3.53 11.86 6.67
N ASN A 9 -4.46 12.81 6.62
CA ASN A 9 -5.81 12.67 7.16
C ASN A 9 -6.88 12.67 6.06
N ILE A 10 -6.46 12.66 4.79
CA ILE A 10 -7.36 12.69 3.63
C ILE A 10 -7.20 11.42 2.83
N GLN A 11 -8.33 10.93 2.33
CA GLN A 11 -8.38 9.95 1.26
C GLN A 11 -9.28 10.49 0.15
N VAL A 12 -8.76 10.52 -1.07
CA VAL A 12 -9.52 10.89 -2.26
C VAL A 12 -10.16 9.62 -2.84
N GLY A 13 -11.48 9.49 -2.68
CA GLY A 13 -12.27 8.36 -3.17
C GLY A 13 -12.25 7.12 -2.25
N GLY A 14 -13.44 6.59 -1.95
CA GLY A 14 -13.61 5.48 -0.99
C GLY A 14 -13.28 5.87 0.46
N ASP A 15 -13.14 4.85 1.32
CA ASP A 15 -12.88 4.98 2.76
C ASP A 15 -11.91 3.94 3.37
N HIS A 16 -11.37 3.02 2.58
CA HIS A 16 -10.46 1.94 2.97
C HIS A 16 -9.15 2.30 3.71
N TYR A 17 -8.79 3.59 3.84
CA TYR A 17 -7.68 4.05 4.67
C TYR A 17 -8.12 4.96 5.83
N LYS A 18 -9.34 5.51 5.79
CA LYS A 18 -9.84 6.47 6.80
C LYS A 18 -10.00 5.85 8.18
N ASN A 19 -10.28 4.54 8.23
CA ASN A 19 -10.50 3.80 9.47
C ASN A 19 -9.23 3.18 10.04
N LEU A 20 -8.07 3.38 9.40
CA LEU A 20 -6.80 2.85 9.87
C LEU A 20 -6.16 3.78 10.89
N SER A 21 -5.55 3.21 11.93
CA SER A 21 -4.78 3.98 12.90
C SER A 21 -3.60 4.72 12.27
N ILE A 22 -3.04 4.18 11.18
CA ILE A 22 -1.92 4.78 10.43
C ILE A 22 -2.18 4.56 8.94
N GLN A 23 -2.07 5.62 8.12
CA GLN A 23 -2.14 5.47 6.67
C GLN A 23 -0.97 4.62 6.14
N PRO A 24 -1.20 3.69 5.20
CA PRO A 24 -0.15 2.84 4.64
C PRO A 24 1.05 3.63 4.11
N ALA A 25 0.82 4.72 3.36
CA ALA A 25 1.88 5.59 2.86
C ALA A 25 2.78 6.13 3.97
N ALA A 26 2.22 6.46 5.15
CA ALA A 26 2.97 6.96 6.28
C ALA A 26 3.79 5.84 6.97
N PHE A 27 3.24 4.62 7.05
CA PHE A 27 3.98 3.45 7.54
C PHE A 27 5.14 3.08 6.61
N ILE A 28 4.88 3.01 5.30
CA ILE A 28 5.86 2.68 4.25
C ILE A 28 7.01 3.70 4.27
N HIS A 29 6.69 5.00 4.26
CA HIS A 29 7.70 6.06 4.25
C HIS A 29 8.57 6.04 5.51
N ARG A 30 7.97 5.94 6.70
CA ARG A 30 8.73 5.96 7.97
C ARG A 30 9.69 4.77 8.13
N ASN A 31 9.39 3.65 7.49
CA ASN A 31 10.20 2.44 7.57
C ASN A 31 11.11 2.25 6.34
N ASN A 32 11.23 3.26 5.47
CA ASN A 32 12.04 3.20 4.24
C ASN A 32 11.73 1.97 3.37
N ILE A 33 10.45 1.57 3.31
CA ILE A 33 10.02 0.42 2.52
C ILE A 33 9.98 0.81 1.04
N GLY A 34 10.68 0.04 0.20
CA GLY A 34 10.76 0.28 -1.23
C GLY A 34 9.42 0.16 -1.96
N TYR A 35 9.34 0.72 -3.18
CA TYR A 35 8.11 0.86 -3.95
C TYR A 35 7.31 -0.45 -4.10
N LEU A 36 7.97 -1.56 -4.47
CA LEU A 36 7.28 -2.83 -4.74
C LEU A 36 6.68 -3.43 -3.46
N ALA A 37 7.46 -3.46 -2.38
CA ALA A 37 6.98 -3.90 -1.06
C ALA A 37 5.89 -2.97 -0.51
N GLY A 38 6.01 -1.66 -0.73
CA GLY A 38 5.00 -0.67 -0.35
C GLY A 38 3.66 -0.90 -1.06
N ASN A 39 3.68 -1.16 -2.37
CA ASN A 39 2.47 -1.47 -3.13
C ASN A 39 1.81 -2.77 -2.65
N ALA A 40 2.60 -3.78 -2.29
CA ALA A 40 2.06 -5.00 -1.71
C ALA A 40 1.32 -4.71 -0.38
N ILE A 41 1.91 -3.89 0.50
CA ILE A 41 1.28 -3.46 1.76
C ILE A 41 -0.02 -2.71 1.49
N ASP A 42 -0.04 -1.75 0.56
CA ASP A 42 -1.24 -0.99 0.21
C ASP A 42 -2.40 -1.91 -0.18
N MET A 43 -2.12 -2.92 -1.02
CA MET A 43 -3.12 -3.92 -1.42
C MET A 43 -3.59 -4.78 -0.24
N LEU A 44 -2.66 -5.24 0.60
CA LEU A 44 -2.95 -6.08 1.78
C LEU A 44 -3.75 -5.35 2.86
N VAL A 45 -3.57 -4.04 2.99
CA VAL A 45 -4.31 -3.26 3.99
C VAL A 45 -5.74 -3.02 3.53
N ARG A 46 -5.94 -2.69 2.25
CA ARG A 46 -7.25 -2.25 1.75
C ARG A 46 -8.17 -3.38 1.24
N TYR A 47 -7.70 -4.63 1.19
CA TYR A 47 -8.42 -5.68 0.45
C TYR A 47 -9.84 -5.92 0.97
N LYS A 48 -10.06 -5.88 2.29
CA LYS A 48 -11.40 -6.10 2.87
C LYS A 48 -12.37 -4.97 2.50
N ASP A 49 -11.86 -3.75 2.41
CA ASP A 49 -12.65 -2.53 2.32
C ASP A 49 -12.75 -1.98 0.88
N LYS A 50 -12.04 -2.60 -0.09
CA LYS A 50 -12.04 -2.14 -1.49
C LYS A 50 -12.07 -3.25 -2.54
N GLY A 51 -10.98 -3.99 -2.71
CA GLY A 51 -10.77 -4.84 -3.89
C GLY A 51 -10.92 -6.34 -3.68
N GLY A 52 -11.17 -6.78 -2.44
CA GLY A 52 -11.33 -8.19 -2.08
C GLY A 52 -10.19 -9.07 -2.59
N LYS A 53 -10.55 -10.20 -3.21
CA LYS A 53 -9.60 -11.14 -3.80
C LYS A 53 -8.66 -10.50 -4.81
N GLN A 54 -9.14 -9.54 -5.60
CA GLN A 54 -8.34 -8.91 -6.66
C GLN A 54 -7.15 -8.12 -6.08
N ASP A 55 -7.31 -7.50 -4.92
CA ASP A 55 -6.18 -6.82 -4.26
C ASP A 55 -5.19 -7.83 -3.68
N LEU A 56 -5.65 -8.98 -3.18
CA LEU A 56 -4.74 -10.06 -2.77
C LEU A 56 -3.92 -10.59 -3.96
N GLU A 57 -4.54 -10.77 -5.13
CA GLU A 57 -3.84 -11.17 -6.36
C GLU A 57 -2.81 -10.12 -6.79
N LYS A 58 -3.14 -8.82 -6.70
CA LYS A 58 -2.18 -7.73 -6.95
C LYS A 58 -1.03 -7.72 -5.94
N ALA A 59 -1.31 -7.97 -4.66
CA ALA A 59 -0.28 -8.07 -3.63
C ALA A 59 0.72 -9.19 -3.95
N ILE A 60 0.22 -10.38 -4.35
CA ILE A 60 1.05 -11.50 -4.81
C ILE A 60 1.91 -11.08 -6.00
N HIS A 61 1.31 -10.41 -6.99
CA HIS A 61 2.04 -9.93 -8.17
C HIS A 61 3.19 -8.96 -7.81
N TRP A 62 2.96 -8.01 -6.90
CA TRP A 62 4.01 -7.11 -6.42
C TRP A 62 5.15 -7.84 -5.72
N ILE A 63 4.83 -8.88 -4.93
CA ILE A 63 5.83 -9.74 -4.29
C ILE A 63 6.63 -10.53 -5.35
N GLN A 64 5.97 -11.06 -6.38
CA GLN A 64 6.65 -11.75 -7.48
C GLN A 64 7.61 -10.82 -8.23
N LEU A 65 7.18 -9.58 -8.53
CA LEU A 65 8.04 -8.58 -9.15
C LEU A 65 9.26 -8.24 -8.28
N LEU A 66 9.06 -8.06 -6.96
CA LEU A 66 10.14 -7.81 -6.03
C LEU A 66 11.15 -8.96 -6.01
N ILE A 67 10.65 -10.20 -5.95
CA ILE A 67 11.51 -11.39 -5.99
C ILE A 67 12.33 -11.42 -7.28
N LYS A 68 11.67 -11.22 -8.43
CA LYS A 68 12.31 -11.23 -9.75
C LYS A 68 13.39 -10.15 -9.88
N LEU A 69 13.15 -8.95 -9.37
CA LEU A 69 14.07 -7.82 -9.52
C LEU A 69 15.25 -7.87 -8.54
N GLU A 70 15.05 -8.39 -7.33
CA GLU A 70 16.11 -8.50 -6.31
C GLU A 70 16.95 -9.76 -6.45
N TYR A 71 16.35 -10.88 -6.87
CA TYR A 71 16.99 -12.19 -6.86
C TYR A 71 17.12 -12.83 -8.25
N GLY A 72 16.58 -12.20 -9.30
CA GLY A 72 16.58 -12.74 -10.65
C GLY A 72 15.67 -13.96 -10.82
N ASP A 73 15.80 -14.66 -11.95
CA ASP A 73 15.33 -16.04 -12.04
C ASP A 73 16.40 -16.89 -11.37
N LYS A 74 16.10 -17.48 -10.21
CA LYS A 74 16.94 -18.57 -9.72
C LYS A 74 16.83 -19.72 -10.74
N THR A 75 17.86 -19.88 -11.57
CA THR A 75 18.12 -21.09 -12.34
C THR A 75 18.36 -22.27 -11.42
#